data_AF-A0A2C9M514-F1
#
_entry.id   AF-A0A2C9M514-F1
#
_cell.length_a   1.000
_cell.length_b   1.000
_cell.length_c   1.000
_cell.angle_alpha   90.00
_cell.angle_beta   90.00
_cell.angle_gamma   90.00
#
_symmetry.space_group_name_H-M   'P 1'
#
loop_
_entity.id
_entity.type
_entity.pdbx_description
1 polymer ?
#
loop_
_entity_poly.entity_id
_entity_poly.type
_entity_poly.pdbx_seq_one_letter_code
_entity_poly.pdbx_strand_id
1 'polypeptide(L)'
;MMLVGRYRPILLLQYLLLIIDIFMNSFTELLRFQNVILLVLYVIQDFCLIFAVIIIFLLFFSTFIFQAGLVNILVSKFKVPIIVTFIYFTLCVALHVWTMNLRWSKVNYYIWDNSGYHVLFAFQRI
;
A
#
# COMPACT_ATOMS: atom_id res chain seq x y z
N MET A 1 -2.49 6.50 -32.34
CA MET A 1 -1.25 6.65 -31.54
C MET A 1 -1.36 7.61 -30.34
N MET A 2 -2.52 8.24 -30.08
CA MET A 2 -2.71 9.23 -28.98
C MET A 2 -3.09 8.66 -27.59
N LEU A 3 -3.40 7.37 -27.43
CA LEU A 3 -3.71 6.80 -26.11
C LEU A 3 -2.46 6.51 -25.26
N VAL A 4 -1.38 6.01 -25.87
CA VAL A 4 -0.18 5.57 -25.14
C VAL A 4 0.50 6.73 -24.42
N GLY A 5 0.59 7.90 -25.05
CA GLY A 5 1.17 9.11 -24.44
C GLY A 5 0.40 9.60 -23.22
N ARG A 6 -0.92 9.43 -23.19
CA ARG A 6 -1.78 9.89 -22.07
C ARG A 6 -1.67 8.99 -20.84
N TYR A 7 -1.58 7.68 -21.03
CA TYR A 7 -1.50 6.73 -19.92
C TYR A 7 -0.07 6.52 -19.39
N ARG A 8 0.95 6.81 -20.20
CA ARG A 8 2.37 6.68 -19.79
C ARG A 8 2.72 7.41 -18.49
N PRO A 9 2.38 8.69 -18.26
CA PRO A 9 2.70 9.36 -17.00
C PRO A 9 1.95 8.76 -15.81
N ILE A 10 0.70 8.33 -16.01
CA ILE A 10 -0.11 7.69 -14.96
C ILE A 10 0.52 6.36 -14.54
N LEU A 11 0.96 5.56 -15.51
CA LEU A 11 1.66 4.29 -15.24
C LEU A 11 3.01 4.53 -14.57
N LEU A 12 3.77 5.54 -14.99
CA LEU A 12 5.04 5.90 -14.33
C LEU A 12 4.82 6.32 -12.87
N LEU A 13 3.80 7.12 -12.60
CA LEU A 13 3.41 7.47 -11.23
C LEU A 13 3.02 6.23 -10.42
N GLN A 14 2.26 5.31 -11.01
CA GLN A 14 1.90 4.05 -10.35
C GLN A 14 3.14 3.22 -9.97
N TYR A 15 4.08 3.05 -10.91
CA TYR A 15 5.32 2.34 -10.63
C TYR A 15 6.15 3.02 -9.55
N LEU A 16 6.22 4.36 -9.57
CA LEU A 16 6.91 5.13 -8.54
C LEU A 16 6.29 4.89 -7.15
N LEU A 17 4.96 4.94 -7.04
CA LEU A 17 4.27 4.71 -5.76
C LEU A 17 4.50 3.29 -5.23
N LEU A 18 4.52 2.27 -6.10
CA LEU A 18 4.84 0.90 -5.71
C LEU A 18 6.30 0.73 -5.28
N ILE A 19 7.24 1.42 -5.94
CA ILE A 19 8.65 1.42 -5.53
C ILE A 19 8.80 2.04 -4.14
N ILE A 20 8.09 3.15 -3.87
CA ILE A 20 8.06 3.76 -2.54
C ILE A 20 7.52 2.76 -1.50
N ASP A 21 6.42 2.07 -1.79
CA ASP A 21 5.85 1.08 -0.86
C ASP A 21 6.83 -0.05 -0.52
N ILE A 22 7.45 -0.67 -1.55
CA ILE A 22 8.46 -1.72 -1.36
C ILE A 22 9.67 -1.21 -0.58
N PHE A 23 10.13 0.01 -0.90
CA PHE A 23 11.23 0.65 -0.20
C PHE A 23 10.89 0.84 1.28
N MET A 24 9.72 1.39 1.59
CA MET A 24 9.32 1.63 2.98
C MET A 24 9.14 0.30 3.73
N ASN A 25 8.49 -0.70 3.16
CA ASN A 25 8.37 -2.03 3.79
C ASN A 25 9.73 -2.66 4.13
N SER A 26 10.75 -2.44 3.30
CA SER A 26 12.09 -3.01 3.46
C SER A 26 12.99 -2.19 4.40
N PHE A 27 12.96 -0.85 4.30
CA PHE A 27 13.96 0.03 4.91
C PHE A 27 13.47 0.78 6.16
N THR A 28 12.18 0.79 6.47
CA THR A 28 11.65 1.59 7.60
C THR A 28 12.22 1.15 8.97
N GLU A 29 12.61 -0.12 9.14
CA GLU A 29 13.30 -0.57 10.35
C GLU A 29 14.73 -0.03 10.48
N LEU A 30 15.42 0.21 9.35
CA LEU A 30 16.77 0.80 9.34
C LEU A 30 16.73 2.29 9.73
N LEU A 31 15.60 2.96 9.48
CA LEU A 31 15.38 4.37 9.78
C LEU A 31 14.77 4.61 11.17
N ARG A 32 14.77 3.58 12.03
CA ARG A 32 14.18 3.60 13.39
C ARG A 32 15.05 4.36 14.40
N PHE A 33 15.22 5.66 14.19
CA PHE A 33 15.95 6.54 15.12
C PHE A 33 15.06 7.08 16.23
N GLN A 34 13.82 7.43 15.90
CA GLN A 34 12.81 7.93 16.83
C GLN A 34 11.41 7.45 16.42
N ASN A 35 10.54 7.20 17.40
CA ASN A 35 9.17 6.74 17.14
C ASN A 35 8.36 7.75 16.32
N VAL A 36 8.62 9.04 16.49
CA VAL A 36 7.94 10.09 15.71
C VAL A 36 8.33 10.02 14.23
N ILE A 37 9.61 9.77 13.92
CA ILE A 37 10.07 9.59 12.54
C ILE A 37 9.41 8.36 11.93
N LEU A 38 9.38 7.25 12.68
CA LEU A 38 8.72 6.01 12.25
C LEU A 38 7.23 6.22 11.94
N LEU A 39 6.52 6.95 12.81
CA LEU A 39 5.13 7.31 12.61
C LEU A 39 4.94 8.10 11.31
N VAL A 40 5.78 9.11 11.07
CA VAL A 40 5.71 9.93 9.85
C VAL A 40 5.95 9.08 8.61
N LEU A 41 6.93 8.16 8.65
CA LEU A 41 7.21 7.24 7.55
C LEU A 41 6.00 6.35 7.25
N TYR A 42 5.37 5.74 8.27
CA TYR A 42 4.17 4.93 8.09
C TYR A 42 3.00 5.73 7.50
N VAL A 43 2.76 6.94 8.00
CA VAL A 43 1.71 7.82 7.46
C VAL A 43 1.98 8.14 5.98
N ILE A 44 3.20 8.52 5.63
CA ILE A 44 3.57 8.81 4.23
C ILE A 44 3.33 7.59 3.34
N GLN A 45 3.76 6.39 3.79
CA GLN A 45 3.54 5.15 3.05
C GLN A 45 2.05 4.86 2.86
N ASP A 46 1.25 4.96 3.91
CA ASP A 46 -0.21 4.72 3.85
C ASP A 46 -0.88 5.69 2.86
N PHE A 47 -0.48 6.96 2.86
CA PHE A 47 -0.95 7.95 1.88
C PHE A 47 -0.56 7.56 0.45
N CYS A 48 0.69 7.19 0.21
CA CYS A 48 1.15 6.73 -1.11
C CYS A 48 0.36 5.50 -1.59
N LEU A 49 0.06 4.56 -0.68
CA LEU A 49 -0.72 3.37 -0.98
C LEU A 49 -2.15 3.73 -1.35
N ILE A 50 -2.81 4.62 -0.57
CA ILE A 50 -4.15 5.14 -0.90
C ILE A 50 -4.16 5.80 -2.29
N PHE A 51 -3.17 6.64 -2.61
CA PHE A 51 -3.06 7.24 -3.95
C PHE A 51 -2.89 6.18 -5.04
N ALA A 52 -2.08 5.15 -4.82
CA ALA A 52 -1.90 4.05 -5.76
C ALA A 52 -3.23 3.30 -6.02
N VAL A 53 -4.05 3.12 -4.98
CA VAL A 53 -5.39 2.52 -5.11
C VAL A 53 -6.33 3.43 -5.90
N ILE A 54 -6.38 4.73 -5.57
CA ILE A 54 -7.22 5.71 -6.27
C ILE A 54 -6.88 5.77 -7.76
N ILE A 55 -5.58 5.79 -8.12
CA ILE A 55 -5.13 5.83 -9.51
C ILE A 55 -5.60 4.59 -10.27
N ILE A 56 -5.52 3.39 -9.67
CA ILE A 56 -6.06 2.16 -10.25
C ILE A 56 -7.57 2.28 -10.51
N PHE A 57 -8.34 2.80 -9.55
CA PHE A 57 -9.78 3.01 -9.73
C PHE A 57 -10.09 4.01 -10.84
N LEU A 58 -9.36 5.13 -10.92
CA LEU A 58 -9.51 6.11 -11.99
C LEU A 58 -9.17 5.52 -13.36
N LEU A 59 -8.13 4.69 -13.44
CA LEU A 59 -7.79 3.94 -14.66
C LEU A 59 -8.94 3.02 -15.08
N PHE A 60 -9.56 2.30 -14.13
CA PHE A 60 -10.72 1.45 -14.44
C PHE A 60 -11.91 2.25 -14.98
N PHE A 61 -12.25 3.39 -14.37
CA PHE A 61 -13.31 4.26 -14.86
C PHE A 61 -13.00 4.88 -16.23
N SER A 62 -11.72 5.06 -16.56
CA SER A 62 -11.28 5.58 -17.85
C SER A 62 -11.34 4.54 -18.99
N THR A 63 -11.62 3.27 -18.69
CA THR A 63 -11.70 2.21 -19.72
C THR A 63 -13.02 2.24 -20.49
N PHE A 64 -12.95 1.93 -21.79
CA PHE A 64 -14.13 1.85 -22.68
C PHE A 64 -15.19 0.85 -22.19
N ILE A 65 -14.79 -0.21 -21.51
CA ILE A 65 -15.72 -1.23 -20.96
C ILE A 65 -16.61 -0.61 -19.88
N PHE A 66 -16.06 0.27 -19.05
CA PHE A 66 -16.84 1.00 -18.04
C PHE A 66 -17.72 2.07 -18.68
N GLN A 67 -17.20 2.80 -19.66
CA GLN A 67 -17.93 3.85 -20.39
C GLN A 67 -19.12 3.30 -21.21
N ALA A 68 -19.01 2.07 -21.72
CA ALA A 68 -20.08 1.39 -22.44
C ALA A 68 -21.19 0.81 -21.52
N GLY A 69 -21.09 0.99 -20.19
CA GLY A 69 -22.08 0.49 -19.22
C GLY A 69 -21.89 -0.99 -18.82
N LEU A 70 -20.83 -1.66 -19.27
CA LEU A 70 -20.53 -3.06 -18.95
C LEU A 70 -19.80 -3.22 -17.61
N VAL A 71 -20.24 -2.47 -16.60
CA VAL A 71 -19.62 -2.45 -15.26
C VAL A 71 -19.61 -3.84 -14.62
N ASN A 72 -20.67 -4.63 -14.81
CA ASN A 72 -20.77 -5.98 -14.24
C ASN A 72 -19.68 -6.93 -14.78
N ILE A 73 -19.29 -6.77 -16.06
CA ILE A 73 -18.20 -7.56 -16.66
C ILE A 73 -16.85 -7.13 -16.10
N LEU A 74 -16.65 -5.82 -15.91
CA LEU A 74 -15.42 -5.30 -15.31
C LEU A 74 -15.26 -5.80 -13.87
N VAL A 75 -16.31 -5.67 -13.05
CA VAL A 75 -16.27 -6.11 -11.64
C VAL A 75 -16.08 -7.62 -11.54
N SER A 76 -16.75 -8.43 -12.36
CA SER A 76 -16.56 -9.89 -12.32
C SER A 76 -15.12 -10.32 -12.64
N LYS A 77 -14.43 -9.57 -13.51
CA LYS A 77 -13.04 -9.85 -13.92
C LYS A 77 -11.99 -9.27 -12.96
N PHE A 78 -12.23 -8.10 -12.37
CA PHE A 78 -11.28 -7.39 -11.51
C PHE A 78 -11.62 -7.43 -10.01
N LYS A 79 -12.66 -8.15 -9.59
CA LYS A 79 -12.99 -8.31 -8.16
C LYS A 79 -11.83 -8.82 -7.32
N VAL A 80 -11.07 -9.79 -7.84
CA VAL A 80 -9.96 -10.42 -7.11
C VAL A 80 -8.86 -9.40 -6.80
N PRO A 81 -8.27 -8.69 -7.79
CA PRO A 81 -7.23 -7.71 -7.49
C PRO A 81 -7.74 -6.58 -6.59
N ILE A 82 -8.99 -6.12 -6.75
CA ILE A 82 -9.58 -5.09 -5.87
C ILE A 82 -9.62 -5.59 -4.41
N ILE A 83 -10.14 -6.80 -4.18
CA ILE A 83 -10.23 -7.39 -2.85
C ILE A 83 -8.84 -7.56 -2.24
N VAL A 84 -7.89 -8.08 -3.02
CA VAL A 84 -6.50 -8.27 -2.56
C VAL A 84 -5.86 -6.94 -2.18
N THR A 85 -6.07 -5.87 -2.96
CA THR A 85 -5.54 -4.54 -2.66
C THR A 85 -6.13 -3.96 -1.36
N PHE A 86 -7.43 -4.12 -1.13
CA PHE A 86 -8.06 -3.68 0.13
C PHE A 86 -7.58 -4.47 1.35
N ILE A 87 -7.43 -5.80 1.20
CA ILE A 87 -6.87 -6.66 2.23
C ILE A 87 -5.43 -6.21 2.54
N TYR A 88 -4.60 -6.03 1.52
CA TYR A 88 -3.23 -5.57 1.66
C TYR A 88 -3.15 -4.23 2.41
N PHE A 89 -3.91 -3.22 1.99
CA PHE A 89 -3.96 -1.92 2.66
C PHE A 89 -4.36 -2.05 4.14
N THR A 90 -5.38 -2.86 4.44
CA THR A 90 -5.85 -3.06 5.82
C THR A 90 -4.79 -3.73 6.68
N LEU A 91 -4.10 -4.74 6.15
CA LEU A 91 -3.00 -5.43 6.85
C LEU A 91 -1.83 -4.48 7.10
N CYS A 92 -1.50 -3.62 6.13
CA CYS A 92 -0.43 -2.63 6.23
C CYS A 92 -0.71 -1.62 7.36
N VAL A 93 -1.89 -1.00 7.35
CA VAL A 93 -2.31 -0.07 8.42
C VAL A 93 -2.37 -0.77 9.78
N ALA A 94 -2.89 -2.00 9.83
CA ALA A 94 -2.92 -2.77 11.07
C ALA A 94 -1.51 -3.03 11.62
N LEU A 95 -0.55 -3.39 10.77
CA LEU A 95 0.85 -3.55 11.17
C LEU A 95 1.43 -2.25 11.70
N HIS A 96 1.20 -1.12 11.02
CA HIS A 96 1.71 0.19 11.44
C HIS A 96 1.16 0.60 12.81
N VAL A 97 -0.16 0.49 13.01
CA VAL A 97 -0.81 0.78 14.29
C VAL A 97 -0.28 -0.14 15.40
N TRP A 98 -0.16 -1.44 15.12
CA TRP A 98 0.34 -2.39 16.12
C TRP A 98 1.81 -2.11 16.48
N THR A 99 2.65 -1.81 15.50
CA THR A 99 4.07 -1.44 15.71
C THR A 99 4.17 -0.21 16.60
N MET A 100 3.40 0.84 16.28
CA MET A 100 3.41 2.08 17.03
C MET A 100 2.91 1.88 18.46
N ASN A 101 1.87 1.07 18.67
CA ASN A 101 1.37 0.76 20.01
C ASN A 101 2.45 0.08 20.88
N LEU A 102 3.14 -0.92 20.32
CA LEU A 102 4.17 -1.67 21.05
C LEU A 102 5.44 -0.84 21.31
N ARG A 103 5.81 0.06 20.40
CA ARG A 103 7.07 0.81 20.47
C ARG A 103 6.94 2.22 21.03
N TRP A 104 5.74 2.80 21.15
CA TRP A 104 5.55 4.24 21.45
C TRP A 104 6.38 4.74 22.63
N SER A 105 6.39 4.00 23.75
CA SER A 105 7.12 4.39 24.96
C SER A 105 8.62 4.09 24.91
N LYS A 106 9.04 3.06 24.15
CA LYS A 106 10.43 2.59 24.09
C LYS A 106 10.79 2.15 22.67
N VAL A 107 11.55 2.99 21.97
CA VAL A 107 11.98 2.77 20.57
C VAL A 107 12.64 1.39 20.38
N ASN A 108 13.58 1.04 21.26
CA ASN A 108 14.38 -0.19 21.19
C ASN A 108 13.81 -1.35 22.01
N TYR A 109 12.52 -1.31 22.36
CA TYR A 109 11.89 -2.42 23.05
C TYR A 109 11.91 -3.69 22.19
N TYR A 110 12.18 -4.83 22.83
CA TYR A 110 12.22 -6.13 22.19
C TYR A 110 10.81 -6.72 22.17
N ILE A 111 10.28 -7.01 20.99
CA ILE A 111 8.84 -7.31 20.77
C ILE A 111 8.61 -8.79 20.44
N TRP A 112 9.52 -9.68 20.83
CA TRP A 112 9.50 -11.06 20.35
C TRP A 112 8.38 -11.93 20.94
N ASP A 113 7.66 -11.44 21.94
CA ASP A 113 6.61 -12.21 22.60
C ASP A 113 5.33 -12.35 21.75
N ASN A 114 5.16 -11.52 20.71
CA ASN A 114 3.96 -11.52 19.87
C ASN A 114 4.17 -12.27 18.54
N SER A 115 3.88 -13.57 18.53
CA SER A 115 4.03 -14.42 17.33
C SER A 115 3.20 -13.91 16.13
N GLY A 116 2.00 -13.38 16.35
CA GLY A 116 1.14 -12.86 15.27
C GLY A 116 1.70 -11.60 14.59
N TYR A 117 2.36 -10.72 15.36
CA TYR A 117 3.02 -9.54 14.82
C TYR A 117 4.17 -9.93 13.88
N HIS A 118 4.98 -10.91 14.27
CA HIS A 118 6.10 -11.38 13.44
C HIS A 118 5.66 -11.98 12.11
N VAL A 119 4.57 -12.76 12.12
CA VAL A 119 4.03 -13.33 10.88
C VAL A 119 3.58 -12.22 9.93
N LEU A 120 2.80 -11.26 10.42
CA LEU A 120 2.32 -10.12 9.63
C LEU A 120 3.50 -9.29 9.08
N PHE A 121 4.46 -9.01 9.94
CA PHE A 121 5.68 -8.25 9.63
C PHE A 121 6.58 -8.93 8.60
N ALA A 122 6.70 -10.27 8.66
CA ALA A 122 7.43 -11.04 7.66
C ALA A 122 6.67 -11.09 6.34
N PHE A 123 5.35 -11.30 6.38
CA PHE A 123 4.51 -11.40 5.19
C PHE A 123 4.51 -10.10 4.38
N GLN A 124 4.53 -8.95 5.04
CA GLN A 124 4.58 -7.64 4.38
C GLN A 124 5.92 -7.34 3.68
N ARG A 125 6.94 -8.18 3.86
CA ARG A 125 8.27 -8.06 3.24
C ARG A 125 8.58 -9.11 2.17
N ILE A 126 7.65 -10.03 1.93
CA ILE A 126 7.73 -11.05 0.87
C ILE A 126 6.94 -10.55 -0.33
#